data_AF-A0A523QYJ4-F1
#
_entry.id   AF-A0A523QYJ4-F1
#
_cell.length_a   1.000
_cell.length_b   1.000
_cell.length_c   1.000
_cell.angle_alpha   90.00
_cell.angle_beta   90.00
_cell.angle_gamma   90.00
#
_symmetry.space_group_name_H-M   'P 1'
#
loop_
_entity.id
_entity.type
_entity.pdbx_description
1 polymer ?
#
loop_
_entity_poly.entity_id
_entity_poly.type
_entity_poly.pdbx_seq_one_letter_code
_entity_poly.pdbx_strand_id
1 'polypeptide(L)'
;MMKSFVLLVCIVLLLSGSLTGTVIHVPGDYATIQLGLNAASTGDTVLVAAGTYTENIFWPLVNGIKLFSESGAPSTVIDGGSISSVIYFSGMVTYDTTTVMRGFTFRNGGGIDYGGGICLVNSSPRIENNIIEDNSVNQDGGGVYCSNHSSPLIIGNNIRVNSAYYNYGRGGGICSDSSSPVIIQNTIKDNTAYFGSGICCKNYSSPIITGDTINNNSANYGGGIYCESSSDAQITNNTITGNSAYWDGGGIYCDWSNPTIIGNTISSDTAEYGAGIYCDGGSSTITGNTISNNSAYWDGGGIVIYADYPSAQITYNTITNNSAGYNGGGILCWWDSSSINHNTITSNSSNDGGGIFCDGSSAIIISNKIISNTAYQNGGGINCNWGTDSQIRFNTIKGNSADNLGDGIYCENNTFPVVDSNNIYNNGYGAYN
;
A
#
# COMPACT_ATOMS: atom_id res chain seq x y z
N MET A 1 -73.11 4.20 -37.12
CA MET A 1 -73.44 5.31 -36.21
C MET A 1 -72.67 5.11 -34.91
N MET A 2 -71.72 6.00 -34.65
CA MET A 2 -70.84 6.03 -33.47
C MET A 2 -71.64 6.02 -32.16
N LYS A 3 -71.17 5.26 -31.17
CA LYS A 3 -71.24 5.67 -29.76
C LYS A 3 -69.94 5.27 -29.06
N SER A 4 -69.13 6.29 -28.78
CA SER A 4 -67.89 6.25 -28.01
C SER A 4 -68.12 5.67 -26.61
N PHE A 5 -67.26 4.75 -26.19
CA PHE A 5 -66.99 4.50 -24.78
C PHE A 5 -65.85 5.43 -24.36
N VAL A 6 -66.13 6.34 -23.44
CA VAL A 6 -65.12 7.19 -22.80
C VAL A 6 -64.37 6.33 -21.78
N LEU A 7 -63.11 6.04 -22.05
CA LEU A 7 -62.19 5.46 -21.07
C LEU A 7 -61.68 6.59 -20.17
N LEU A 8 -62.11 6.60 -18.91
CA LEU A 8 -61.61 7.52 -17.89
C LEU A 8 -60.18 7.09 -17.53
N VAL A 9 -59.18 7.69 -18.16
CA VAL A 9 -57.78 7.56 -17.74
C VAL A 9 -57.60 8.44 -16.51
N CYS A 10 -57.57 7.84 -15.32
CA CYS A 10 -57.03 8.48 -14.14
C CYS A 10 -55.52 8.64 -14.33
N ILE A 11 -55.09 9.81 -14.79
CA ILE A 11 -53.69 10.25 -14.67
C ILE A 11 -53.46 10.50 -13.18
N VAL A 12 -52.93 9.47 -12.49
CA VAL A 12 -52.19 9.71 -11.25
C VAL A 12 -50.89 10.35 -11.70
N LEU A 13 -50.84 11.69 -11.65
CA LEU A 13 -49.59 12.44 -11.60
C LEU A 13 -48.90 12.02 -10.31
N LEU A 14 -48.10 10.94 -10.36
CA LEU A 14 -46.99 10.76 -9.45
C LEU A 14 -46.06 11.94 -9.73
N LEU A 15 -46.26 13.02 -8.98
CA LEU A 15 -45.21 13.99 -8.72
C LEU A 15 -44.07 13.21 -8.08
N SER A 16 -43.19 12.64 -8.89
CA SER A 16 -41.82 12.36 -8.47
C SER A 16 -41.19 13.72 -8.23
N GLY A 17 -41.49 14.29 -7.07
CA GLY A 17 -40.69 15.37 -6.53
C GLY A 17 -39.27 14.85 -6.53
N SER A 18 -38.41 15.44 -7.35
CA SER A 18 -36.99 15.28 -7.18
C SER A 18 -36.71 15.65 -5.72
N LEU A 19 -36.39 14.66 -4.89
CA LEU A 19 -35.85 14.89 -3.55
C LEU A 19 -34.47 15.53 -3.75
N THR A 20 -34.47 16.83 -4.08
CA THR A 20 -33.29 17.66 -3.98
C THR A 20 -33.03 17.81 -2.49
N GLY A 21 -31.97 17.20 -1.99
CA GLY A 21 -31.57 17.38 -0.60
C GLY A 21 -31.42 18.85 -0.26
N THR A 22 -31.83 19.20 0.95
CA THR A 22 -31.73 20.54 1.50
C THR A 22 -30.27 20.85 1.87
N VAL A 23 -29.92 22.13 1.93
CA VAL A 23 -28.62 22.59 2.42
C VAL A 23 -28.82 23.15 3.81
N ILE A 24 -28.07 22.62 4.77
CA ILE A 24 -28.03 23.02 6.17
C ILE A 24 -26.69 23.72 6.39
N HIS A 25 -26.71 25.00 6.74
CA HIS A 25 -25.50 25.80 6.95
C HIS A 25 -25.04 25.71 8.41
N VAL A 26 -23.76 25.43 8.63
CA VAL A 26 -23.12 25.45 9.96
C VAL A 26 -22.02 26.51 9.94
N PRO A 27 -22.03 27.50 10.86
CA PRO A 27 -22.85 27.56 12.06
C PRO A 27 -24.20 28.32 11.91
N GLY A 28 -24.62 28.65 10.68
CA GLY A 28 -25.75 29.56 10.43
C GLY A 28 -27.10 29.05 10.92
N ASP A 29 -27.47 27.83 10.55
CA ASP A 29 -28.72 27.17 10.94
C ASP A 29 -28.57 26.39 12.26
N TYR A 30 -27.40 25.80 12.49
CA TYR A 30 -27.06 25.06 13.72
C TYR A 30 -25.67 25.45 14.21
N ALA A 31 -25.53 25.63 15.52
CA ALA A 31 -24.28 26.10 16.13
C ALA A 31 -23.09 25.13 15.98
N THR A 32 -23.34 23.83 15.77
CA THR A 32 -22.30 22.80 15.68
C THR A 32 -22.54 21.85 14.52
N ILE A 33 -21.50 21.15 14.07
CA ILE A 33 -21.58 20.20 12.96
C ILE A 33 -22.46 19.01 13.35
N GLN A 34 -22.31 18.47 14.56
CA GLN A 34 -23.14 17.36 15.02
C GLN A 34 -24.63 17.70 15.02
N LEU A 35 -25.01 18.91 15.43
CA LEU A 35 -26.42 19.34 15.40
C LEU A 35 -26.95 19.46 13.97
N GLY A 36 -26.15 19.99 13.04
CA GLY A 36 -26.51 20.03 11.62
C GLY A 36 -26.70 18.64 11.02
N LEU A 37 -25.80 17.70 11.34
CA LEU A 37 -25.91 16.30 10.91
C LEU A 37 -27.13 15.59 11.51
N ASN A 38 -27.45 15.82 12.78
CA ASN A 38 -28.61 15.23 13.44
C ASN A 38 -29.94 15.70 12.82
N ALA A 39 -29.96 16.89 12.23
CA ALA A 39 -31.12 17.43 11.54
C ALA A 39 -31.23 16.98 10.07
N ALA A 40 -30.13 16.50 9.49
CA ALA A 40 -30.06 16.12 8.09
C ALA A 40 -30.78 14.79 7.80
N SER A 41 -31.40 14.72 6.64
CA SER A 41 -32.01 13.53 6.04
C SER A 41 -31.20 13.04 4.84
N THR A 42 -31.53 11.85 4.33
CA THR A 42 -30.88 11.29 3.13
C THR A 42 -30.94 12.28 1.96
N GLY A 43 -29.77 12.55 1.37
CA GLY A 43 -29.61 13.47 0.25
C GLY A 43 -29.22 14.89 0.65
N ASP A 44 -29.46 15.29 1.90
CA ASP A 44 -29.15 16.62 2.41
C ASP A 44 -27.63 16.89 2.42
N THR A 45 -27.28 18.16 2.38
CA THR A 45 -25.91 18.65 2.52
C THR A 45 -25.77 19.48 3.78
N VAL A 46 -24.92 19.04 4.70
CA VAL A 46 -24.42 19.88 5.80
C VAL A 46 -23.21 20.63 5.28
N LEU A 47 -23.37 21.94 5.09
CA LEU A 47 -22.39 22.84 4.49
C LEU A 47 -21.76 23.71 5.58
N VAL A 48 -20.46 23.58 5.80
CA VAL A 48 -19.74 24.11 6.96
C VAL A 48 -18.82 25.26 6.56
N ALA A 49 -19.01 26.42 7.18
CA ALA A 49 -18.16 27.59 6.98
C ALA A 49 -16.71 27.36 7.44
N ALA A 50 -15.81 28.28 7.10
CA ALA A 50 -14.45 28.27 7.62
C ALA A 50 -14.44 28.41 9.15
N GLY A 51 -13.58 27.65 9.82
CA GLY A 51 -13.47 27.66 11.28
C GLY A 51 -12.83 26.40 11.83
N THR A 52 -12.60 26.40 13.15
CA THR A 52 -12.19 25.22 13.91
C THR A 52 -13.34 24.81 14.82
N TYR A 53 -13.78 23.57 14.66
CA TYR A 53 -14.87 22.96 15.39
C TYR A 53 -14.30 21.86 16.27
N THR A 54 -14.27 22.08 17.58
CA THR A 54 -13.83 21.05 18.53
C THR A 54 -15.01 20.12 18.83
N GLU A 55 -15.08 19.02 18.09
CA GLU A 55 -16.18 18.05 18.15
C GLU A 55 -15.64 16.64 17.83
N ASN A 56 -16.27 15.62 18.41
CA ASN A 56 -16.14 14.23 17.96
C ASN A 56 -17.48 13.82 17.36
N ILE A 57 -17.52 13.67 16.04
CA ILE A 57 -18.76 13.45 15.30
C ILE A 57 -19.13 11.97 15.35
N PHE A 58 -20.31 11.69 15.89
CA PHE A 58 -20.99 10.42 15.71
C PHE A 58 -21.91 10.55 14.51
N TRP A 59 -21.60 9.84 13.43
CA TRP A 59 -22.40 9.93 12.22
C TRP A 59 -23.83 9.47 12.51
N PRO A 60 -24.86 10.25 12.14
CA PRO A 60 -26.25 9.89 12.40
C PRO A 60 -26.62 8.60 11.65
N LEU A 61 -27.64 7.88 12.10
CA LEU A 61 -28.12 6.65 11.46
C LEU A 61 -28.87 6.91 10.14
N VAL A 62 -28.27 7.71 9.26
CA VAL A 62 -28.82 8.22 8.01
C VAL A 62 -27.75 8.09 6.92
N ASN A 63 -28.03 7.27 5.93
CA ASN A 63 -27.22 7.15 4.72
C ASN A 63 -27.51 8.32 3.75
N GLY A 64 -26.51 8.73 2.98
CA GLY A 64 -26.66 9.68 1.88
C GLY A 64 -26.54 11.15 2.27
N ILE A 65 -26.12 11.47 3.49
CA ILE A 65 -25.79 12.85 3.90
C ILE A 65 -24.43 13.23 3.31
N LYS A 66 -24.32 14.49 2.85
CA LYS A 66 -23.07 15.09 2.39
C LYS A 66 -22.59 16.11 3.40
N LEU A 67 -21.42 15.89 3.99
CA LEU A 67 -20.74 16.85 4.85
C LEU A 67 -19.66 17.56 4.03
N PHE A 68 -19.87 18.84 3.72
CA PHE A 68 -18.97 19.64 2.87
C PHE A 68 -18.48 20.89 3.60
N SER A 69 -17.20 21.21 3.42
CA SER A 69 -16.68 22.53 3.74
C SER A 69 -16.99 23.52 2.61
N GLU A 70 -17.34 24.76 2.99
CA GLU A 70 -17.48 25.90 2.09
C GLU A 70 -16.13 26.43 1.59
N SER A 71 -15.08 26.29 2.40
CA SER A 71 -13.78 26.96 2.21
C SER A 71 -12.61 25.99 1.95
N GLY A 72 -12.87 24.68 1.99
CA GLY A 72 -11.88 23.63 1.75
C GLY A 72 -11.03 23.26 2.98
N ALA A 73 -10.27 22.17 2.83
CA ALA A 73 -9.61 21.49 3.96
C ALA A 73 -8.71 22.40 4.81
N PRO A 74 -7.88 23.31 4.24
CA PRO A 74 -7.02 24.18 5.04
C PRO A 74 -7.75 25.18 5.94
N SER A 75 -9.05 25.42 5.71
CA SER A 75 -9.81 26.48 6.39
C SER A 75 -10.97 25.97 7.25
N THR A 76 -11.36 24.70 7.12
CA THR A 76 -12.40 24.08 7.95
C THR A 76 -11.85 22.86 8.66
N VAL A 77 -11.65 22.98 9.98
CA VAL A 77 -11.01 21.97 10.83
C VAL A 77 -12.05 21.38 11.76
N ILE A 78 -12.13 20.05 11.84
CA ILE A 78 -12.76 19.34 12.95
C ILE A 78 -11.64 18.77 13.83
N ASP A 79 -11.61 19.22 15.07
CA ASP A 79 -10.56 18.93 16.04
C ASP A 79 -11.11 17.99 17.12
N GLY A 80 -10.61 16.75 17.14
CA GLY A 80 -11.11 15.68 18.01
C GLY A 80 -10.64 15.74 19.47
N GLY A 81 -9.78 16.70 19.83
CA GLY A 81 -9.36 16.95 21.22
C GLY A 81 -8.60 15.82 21.93
N SER A 82 -8.10 14.83 21.19
CA SER A 82 -7.37 13.64 21.62
C SER A 82 -8.14 12.70 22.57
N ILE A 83 -9.48 12.70 22.48
CA ILE A 83 -10.35 11.90 23.38
C ILE A 83 -11.13 10.79 22.69
N SER A 84 -11.38 10.90 21.39
CA SER A 84 -12.05 9.88 20.56
C SER A 84 -11.69 10.07 19.09
N SER A 85 -12.30 9.30 18.20
CA SER A 85 -12.26 9.53 16.75
C SER A 85 -12.77 10.94 16.42
N VAL A 86 -12.22 11.59 15.39
CA VAL A 86 -12.80 12.85 14.89
C VAL A 86 -14.16 12.57 14.25
N ILE A 87 -14.25 11.52 13.43
CA ILE A 87 -15.49 11.00 12.86
C ILE A 87 -15.63 9.51 13.16
N TYR A 88 -16.80 9.09 13.66
CA TYR A 88 -17.12 7.70 13.95
C TYR A 88 -18.41 7.25 13.27
N PHE A 89 -18.34 6.14 12.54
CA PHE A 89 -19.48 5.41 11.98
C PHE A 89 -19.70 4.10 12.73
N SER A 90 -20.88 3.93 13.32
CA SER A 90 -21.19 2.81 14.24
C SER A 90 -21.45 1.46 13.58
N GLY A 91 -21.67 1.42 12.27
CA GLY A 91 -22.05 0.20 11.55
C GLY A 91 -23.44 -0.35 11.87
N MET A 92 -24.26 0.38 12.63
CA MET A 92 -25.64 0.00 12.96
C MET A 92 -26.59 0.06 11.76
N VAL A 93 -26.22 0.81 10.73
CA VAL A 93 -26.88 0.84 9.43
C VAL A 93 -25.81 0.81 8.34
N THR A 94 -26.19 0.43 7.12
CA THR A 94 -25.27 0.46 5.97
C THR A 94 -25.13 1.89 5.48
N TYR A 95 -23.88 2.36 5.39
CA TYR A 95 -23.52 3.60 4.72
C TYR A 95 -22.81 3.26 3.42
N ASP A 96 -23.22 3.88 2.32
CA ASP A 96 -22.62 3.69 0.99
C ASP A 96 -21.98 4.99 0.49
N THR A 97 -21.48 4.96 -0.74
CA THR A 97 -20.75 6.06 -1.38
C THR A 97 -21.61 7.30 -1.67
N THR A 98 -22.93 7.26 -1.44
CA THR A 98 -23.78 8.46 -1.44
C THR A 98 -23.58 9.30 -0.18
N THR A 99 -23.07 8.71 0.89
CA THR A 99 -22.58 9.40 2.09
C THR A 99 -21.19 9.96 1.79
N VAL A 100 -20.99 11.28 1.91
CA VAL A 100 -19.75 11.94 1.49
C VAL A 100 -19.22 12.88 2.56
N MET A 101 -17.91 12.86 2.78
CA MET A 101 -17.19 13.87 3.57
C MET A 101 -16.10 14.51 2.73
N ARG A 102 -16.12 15.85 2.60
CA ARG A 102 -15.20 16.56 1.71
C ARG A 102 -14.76 17.93 2.19
N GLY A 103 -13.47 18.19 2.04
CA GLY A 103 -12.88 19.50 2.21
C GLY A 103 -12.63 19.87 3.67
N PHE A 104 -12.37 18.90 4.54
CA PHE A 104 -12.07 19.15 5.95
C PHE A 104 -10.63 18.82 6.29
N THR A 105 -10.10 19.47 7.32
CA THR A 105 -9.01 18.90 8.11
C THR A 105 -9.60 18.13 9.29
N PHE A 106 -9.28 16.84 9.41
CA PHE A 106 -9.62 16.00 10.57
C PHE A 106 -8.35 15.77 11.38
N ARG A 107 -8.30 16.28 12.62
CA ARG A 107 -7.09 16.19 13.43
C ARG A 107 -7.32 15.98 14.91
N ASN A 108 -6.24 15.66 15.62
CA ASN A 108 -6.23 15.41 17.06
C ASN A 108 -7.29 14.39 17.48
N GLY A 109 -7.58 13.38 16.66
CA GLY A 109 -8.32 12.22 17.10
C GLY A 109 -7.41 11.28 17.90
N GLY A 110 -7.92 10.64 18.94
CA GLY A 110 -7.11 9.75 19.77
C GLY A 110 -7.74 9.38 21.11
N GLY A 111 -6.92 8.96 22.08
CA GLY A 111 -7.40 8.53 23.40
C GLY A 111 -8.17 7.21 23.39
N ILE A 112 -8.14 6.50 22.27
CA ILE A 112 -8.84 5.24 21.99
C ILE A 112 -7.92 4.27 21.23
N ASP A 113 -8.40 3.06 21.03
CA ASP A 113 -7.61 2.00 20.40
C ASP A 113 -7.66 2.03 18.87
N TYR A 114 -8.76 2.52 18.25
CA TYR A 114 -8.97 2.37 16.81
C TYR A 114 -9.49 3.65 16.16
N GLY A 115 -8.98 3.99 14.97
CA GLY A 115 -9.55 5.03 14.09
C GLY A 115 -9.48 6.44 14.67
N GLY A 116 -8.27 7.02 14.73
CA GLY A 116 -8.08 8.35 15.30
C GLY A 116 -8.79 9.44 14.50
N GLY A 117 -8.45 9.59 13.22
CA GLY A 117 -9.15 10.55 12.35
C GLY A 117 -10.58 10.08 12.06
N ILE A 118 -10.69 8.97 11.33
CA ILE A 118 -11.98 8.43 10.88
C ILE A 118 -12.03 6.95 11.24
N CYS A 119 -13.09 6.54 11.94
CA CYS A 119 -13.35 5.15 12.28
C CYS A 119 -14.61 4.66 11.56
N LEU A 120 -14.45 3.64 10.73
CA LEU A 120 -15.51 3.01 9.95
C LEU A 120 -15.73 1.57 10.43
N VAL A 121 -16.95 1.30 10.85
CA VAL A 121 -17.41 -0.05 11.19
C VAL A 121 -18.55 -0.38 10.24
N ASN A 122 -18.45 -1.44 9.42
CA ASN A 122 -19.49 -1.86 8.47
C ASN A 122 -20.05 -0.67 7.63
N SER A 123 -19.15 0.20 7.16
CA SER A 123 -19.50 1.50 6.58
C SER A 123 -18.62 1.78 5.36
N SER A 124 -19.22 2.16 4.24
CA SER A 124 -18.53 2.40 2.97
C SER A 124 -18.80 3.81 2.40
N PRO A 125 -18.61 4.90 3.17
CA PRO A 125 -18.77 6.25 2.66
C PRO A 125 -17.69 6.63 1.64
N ARG A 126 -17.87 7.78 1.00
CA ARG A 126 -16.82 8.44 0.21
C ARG A 126 -16.10 9.49 1.05
N ILE A 127 -14.79 9.31 1.23
CA ILE A 127 -13.90 10.24 1.93
C ILE A 127 -13.04 10.92 0.86
N GLU A 128 -13.30 12.20 0.57
CA GLU A 128 -12.64 12.85 -0.56
C GLU A 128 -12.07 14.25 -0.27
N ASN A 129 -10.86 14.53 -0.78
CA ASN A 129 -10.23 15.86 -0.72
C ASN A 129 -10.15 16.45 0.70
N ASN A 130 -9.81 15.61 1.69
CA ASN A 130 -9.60 16.02 3.07
C ASN A 130 -8.10 16.03 3.40
N ILE A 131 -7.77 16.70 4.51
CA ILE A 131 -6.50 16.56 5.22
C ILE A 131 -6.80 15.75 6.47
N ILE A 132 -6.11 14.62 6.68
CA ILE A 132 -6.27 13.76 7.87
C ILE A 132 -4.91 13.74 8.57
N GLU A 133 -4.79 14.44 9.69
CA GLU A 133 -3.48 14.70 10.30
C GLU A 133 -3.44 14.70 11.81
N ASP A 134 -2.27 14.42 12.39
CA ASP A 134 -2.02 14.48 13.83
C ASP A 134 -3.04 13.66 14.66
N ASN A 135 -3.49 12.52 14.12
CA ASN A 135 -4.35 11.58 14.82
C ASN A 135 -3.52 10.42 15.36
N SER A 136 -3.78 10.02 16.61
CA SER A 136 -2.96 9.03 17.32
C SER A 136 -3.82 8.04 18.10
N VAL A 137 -3.63 6.74 17.85
CA VAL A 137 -4.35 5.66 18.54
C VAL A 137 -3.41 4.64 19.17
N ASN A 138 -3.94 3.82 20.07
CA ASN A 138 -3.15 2.78 20.72
C ASN A 138 -3.00 1.49 19.91
N GLN A 139 -3.90 1.21 18.96
CA GLN A 139 -3.86 0.00 18.15
C GLN A 139 -3.87 0.35 16.66
N ASP A 140 -5.02 0.48 16.00
CA ASP A 140 -5.04 0.49 14.53
C ASP A 140 -5.73 1.69 13.89
N GLY A 141 -5.18 2.15 12.76
CA GLY A 141 -5.78 3.21 11.94
C GLY A 141 -5.67 4.58 12.58
N GLY A 142 -4.46 5.14 12.64
CA GLY A 142 -4.25 6.50 13.17
C GLY A 142 -5.07 7.52 12.40
N GLY A 143 -4.93 7.56 11.08
CA GLY A 143 -5.73 8.40 10.20
C GLY A 143 -7.11 7.83 9.92
N VAL A 144 -7.17 6.65 9.27
CA VAL A 144 -8.42 5.97 8.90
C VAL A 144 -8.38 4.51 9.30
N TYR A 145 -9.41 4.05 10.01
CA TYR A 145 -9.62 2.64 10.32
C TYR A 145 -10.87 2.12 9.60
N CYS A 146 -10.71 1.09 8.78
CA CYS A 146 -11.80 0.39 8.08
C CYS A 146 -11.96 -1.01 8.68
N SER A 147 -13.13 -1.30 9.25
CA SER A 147 -13.40 -2.60 9.89
C SER A 147 -14.75 -3.19 9.49
N ASN A 148 -14.89 -4.51 9.67
CA ASN A 148 -16.15 -5.24 9.50
C ASN A 148 -16.79 -5.04 8.10
N HIS A 149 -16.06 -5.41 7.05
CA HIS A 149 -16.50 -5.32 5.65
C HIS A 149 -16.72 -3.87 5.15
N SER A 150 -15.99 -2.92 5.72
CA SER A 150 -15.99 -1.54 5.23
C SER A 150 -15.25 -1.46 3.90
N SER A 151 -15.91 -0.95 2.86
CA SER A 151 -15.32 -0.78 1.53
C SER A 151 -15.48 0.66 1.04
N PRO A 152 -15.03 1.67 1.82
CA PRO A 152 -15.16 3.07 1.44
C PRO A 152 -14.34 3.40 0.19
N LEU A 153 -14.71 4.50 -0.46
CA LEU A 153 -13.87 5.16 -1.45
C LEU A 153 -13.07 6.27 -0.77
N ILE A 154 -11.75 6.11 -0.69
CA ILE A 154 -10.80 7.06 -0.11
C ILE A 154 -10.03 7.70 -1.27
N ILE A 155 -10.34 8.95 -1.59
CA ILE A 155 -9.83 9.60 -2.81
C ILE A 155 -9.32 11.04 -2.62
N GLY A 156 -8.14 11.36 -3.16
CA GLY A 156 -7.66 12.74 -3.21
C GLY A 156 -7.32 13.33 -1.82
N ASN A 157 -7.16 12.50 -0.80
CA ASN A 157 -6.87 12.97 0.56
C ASN A 157 -5.38 13.14 0.79
N ASN A 158 -5.02 14.00 1.75
CA ASN A 158 -3.68 14.13 2.29
C ASN A 158 -3.67 13.56 3.72
N ILE A 159 -3.17 12.33 3.89
CA ILE A 159 -3.18 11.56 5.13
C ILE A 159 -1.77 11.57 5.69
N ARG A 160 -1.53 12.38 6.73
CA ARG A 160 -0.17 12.65 7.18
C ARG A 160 0.02 12.76 8.68
N VAL A 161 1.20 12.42 9.18
CA VAL A 161 1.55 12.61 10.60
C VAL A 161 0.57 11.92 11.55
N ASN A 162 0.00 10.80 11.13
CA ASN A 162 -0.86 9.98 11.96
C ASN A 162 -0.07 8.82 12.58
N SER A 163 -0.47 8.37 13.76
CA SER A 163 0.29 7.39 14.54
C SER A 163 -0.57 6.23 15.07
N ALA A 164 0.00 5.03 14.98
CA ALA A 164 -0.55 3.77 15.51
C ALA A 164 0.61 2.92 16.06
N TYR A 165 1.31 3.42 17.08
CA TYR A 165 2.62 2.86 17.48
C TYR A 165 2.60 2.02 18.77
N TYR A 166 1.64 2.25 19.68
CA TYR A 166 1.56 1.46 20.91
C TYR A 166 1.11 0.01 20.61
N ASN A 167 1.54 -0.95 21.44
CA ASN A 167 1.04 -2.33 21.45
C ASN A 167 0.89 -3.00 20.07
N TYR A 168 1.91 -2.95 19.21
CA TYR A 168 1.86 -3.59 17.89
C TYR A 168 0.82 -2.97 16.94
N GLY A 169 0.59 -1.67 17.08
CA GLY A 169 -0.38 -0.93 16.28
C GLY A 169 -0.08 -0.90 14.79
N ARG A 170 -1.13 -0.81 13.98
CA ARG A 170 -1.05 -0.97 12.52
C ARG A 170 -1.70 0.19 11.78
N GLY A 171 -1.16 0.54 10.61
CA GLY A 171 -1.80 1.51 9.72
C GLY A 171 -1.84 2.90 10.34
N GLY A 172 -0.67 3.53 10.52
CA GLY A 172 -0.58 4.91 11.00
C GLY A 172 -1.45 5.83 10.15
N GLY A 173 -1.33 5.74 8.82
CA GLY A 173 -2.21 6.39 7.86
C GLY A 173 -3.56 5.68 7.75
N ILE A 174 -3.59 4.51 7.13
CA ILE A 174 -4.81 3.72 6.89
C ILE A 174 -4.61 2.29 7.38
N CYS A 175 -5.59 1.75 8.12
CA CYS A 175 -5.68 0.32 8.38
C CYS A 175 -6.99 -0.25 7.83
N SER A 176 -6.88 -1.32 7.04
CA SER A 176 -7.97 -2.14 6.53
C SER A 176 -7.98 -3.49 7.25
N ASP A 177 -9.05 -3.74 7.99
CA ASP A 177 -9.26 -4.94 8.81
C ASP A 177 -10.54 -5.66 8.39
N SER A 178 -10.41 -6.85 7.81
CA SER A 178 -11.52 -7.59 7.18
C SER A 178 -12.38 -6.68 6.30
N SER A 179 -11.71 -5.86 5.50
CA SER A 179 -12.26 -4.72 4.77
C SER A 179 -11.58 -4.60 3.41
N SER A 180 -12.20 -3.93 2.44
CA SER A 180 -11.64 -3.81 1.08
C SER A 180 -11.90 -2.41 0.51
N PRO A 181 -11.31 -1.37 1.13
CA PRO A 181 -11.43 -0.01 0.63
C PRO A 181 -10.83 0.14 -0.78
N VAL A 182 -11.34 1.12 -1.51
CA VAL A 182 -10.73 1.64 -2.73
C VAL A 182 -9.97 2.91 -2.36
N ILE A 183 -8.65 2.82 -2.37
CA ILE A 183 -7.71 3.88 -2.00
C ILE A 183 -7.07 4.36 -3.30
N ILE A 184 -7.41 5.58 -3.72
CA ILE A 184 -6.93 6.12 -5.00
C ILE A 184 -6.55 7.59 -4.93
N GLN A 185 -5.45 7.96 -5.59
CA GLN A 185 -5.03 9.36 -5.76
C GLN A 185 -4.83 10.13 -4.44
N ASN A 186 -4.46 9.44 -3.36
CA ASN A 186 -4.15 10.05 -2.07
C ASN A 186 -2.64 10.34 -1.97
N THR A 187 -2.29 11.29 -1.10
CA THR A 187 -0.95 11.45 -0.56
C THR A 187 -0.94 10.91 0.86
N ILE A 188 -0.18 9.85 1.14
CA ILE A 188 -0.10 9.17 2.43
C ILE A 188 1.35 9.27 2.92
N LYS A 189 1.61 10.14 3.89
CA LYS A 189 3.00 10.50 4.21
C LYS A 189 3.30 10.78 5.66
N ASP A 190 4.56 10.61 6.04
CA ASP A 190 5.04 10.99 7.37
C ASP A 190 4.22 10.33 8.51
N ASN A 191 3.56 9.19 8.25
CA ASN A 191 2.83 8.44 9.27
C ASN A 191 3.79 7.50 9.99
N THR A 192 3.42 7.06 11.21
CA THR A 192 4.21 6.11 12.00
C THR A 192 3.34 4.97 12.54
N ALA A 193 3.80 3.72 12.49
CA ALA A 193 3.13 2.59 13.13
C ALA A 193 4.12 1.49 13.53
N TYR A 194 3.65 0.42 14.17
CA TYR A 194 4.46 -0.79 14.30
C TYR A 194 4.47 -1.59 12.99
N PHE A 195 3.30 -1.77 12.36
CA PHE A 195 3.16 -2.42 11.05
C PHE A 195 2.44 -1.53 10.03
N GLY A 196 2.88 -1.54 8.77
CA GLY A 196 2.13 -0.96 7.65
C GLY A 196 1.86 0.52 7.83
N SER A 197 2.90 1.34 8.05
CA SER A 197 2.67 2.70 8.55
C SER A 197 1.88 3.59 7.61
N GLY A 198 2.12 3.51 6.30
CA GLY A 198 1.26 4.17 5.32
C GLY A 198 -0.10 3.47 5.26
N ILE A 199 -0.09 2.22 4.81
CA ILE A 199 -1.29 1.38 4.66
C ILE A 199 -1.02 -0.02 5.25
N CYS A 200 -1.92 -0.48 6.11
CA CYS A 200 -1.95 -1.87 6.58
C CYS A 200 -3.20 -2.59 6.07
N CYS A 201 -3.02 -3.80 5.55
CA CYS A 201 -4.10 -4.70 5.11
C CYS A 201 -4.01 -6.01 5.90
N LYS A 202 -5.04 -6.34 6.68
CA LYS A 202 -5.05 -7.54 7.52
C LYS A 202 -6.38 -8.28 7.47
N ASN A 203 -6.37 -9.53 7.93
CA ASN A 203 -7.54 -10.38 8.09
C ASN A 203 -8.38 -10.51 6.80
N TYR A 204 -7.79 -11.04 5.74
CA TYR A 204 -8.45 -11.26 4.43
C TYR A 204 -8.93 -9.97 3.75
N SER A 205 -8.14 -8.89 3.87
CA SER A 205 -8.44 -7.61 3.23
C SER A 205 -7.88 -7.56 1.80
N SER A 206 -8.71 -7.30 0.79
CA SER A 206 -8.28 -7.16 -0.61
C SER A 206 -8.54 -5.75 -1.17
N PRO A 207 -7.91 -4.69 -0.60
CA PRO A 207 -8.11 -3.33 -1.09
C PRO A 207 -7.53 -3.12 -2.48
N ILE A 208 -8.07 -2.11 -3.16
CA ILE A 208 -7.49 -1.54 -4.39
C ILE A 208 -6.72 -0.29 -3.98
N ILE A 209 -5.42 -0.26 -4.25
CA ILE A 209 -4.48 0.83 -3.92
C ILE A 209 -3.89 1.31 -5.24
N THR A 210 -4.31 2.48 -5.73
CA THR A 210 -3.96 2.90 -7.10
C THR A 210 -3.77 4.39 -7.30
N GLY A 211 -2.65 4.76 -7.91
CA GLY A 211 -2.32 6.15 -8.21
C GLY A 211 -2.03 6.98 -6.96
N ASP A 212 -1.73 6.34 -5.83
CA ASP A 212 -1.38 7.00 -4.58
C ASP A 212 0.11 7.36 -4.55
N THR A 213 0.44 8.40 -3.78
CA THR A 213 1.80 8.73 -3.37
C THR A 213 1.96 8.34 -1.90
N ILE A 214 2.76 7.32 -1.61
CA ILE A 214 2.99 6.78 -0.28
C ILE A 214 4.46 7.03 0.07
N ASN A 215 4.73 8.03 0.91
CA ASN A 215 6.11 8.47 1.12
C ASN A 215 6.48 8.82 2.55
N ASN A 216 7.73 8.59 2.93
CA ASN A 216 8.28 8.92 4.25
C ASN A 216 7.49 8.33 5.43
N ASN A 217 6.82 7.20 5.24
CA ASN A 217 6.16 6.49 6.34
C ASN A 217 7.17 5.59 7.05
N SER A 218 7.04 5.44 8.37
CA SER A 218 8.01 4.70 9.19
C SER A 218 7.32 3.62 10.03
N ALA A 219 7.74 2.37 9.86
CA ALA A 219 7.26 1.22 10.62
C ALA A 219 8.41 0.35 11.15
N ASN A 220 8.09 -0.66 11.96
CA ASN A 220 9.02 -1.78 12.15
C ASN A 220 8.95 -2.75 10.98
N TYR A 221 7.77 -2.94 10.40
CA TYR A 221 7.49 -3.86 9.30
C TYR A 221 6.57 -3.18 8.28
N GLY A 222 6.92 -3.18 7.00
CA GLY A 222 6.11 -2.52 5.97
C GLY A 222 6.01 -1.00 6.16
N GLY A 223 7.09 -0.27 5.89
CA GLY A 223 7.13 1.19 6.08
C GLY A 223 6.01 1.89 5.29
N GLY A 224 5.93 1.62 3.99
CA GLY A 224 4.87 2.10 3.12
C GLY A 224 3.59 1.27 3.24
N ILE A 225 3.64 0.02 2.80
CA ILE A 225 2.50 -0.90 2.76
C ILE A 225 2.84 -2.21 3.47
N TYR A 226 1.92 -2.72 4.28
CA TYR A 226 1.98 -4.07 4.86
C TYR A 226 0.71 -4.85 4.50
N CYS A 227 0.87 -6.07 3.99
CA CYS A 227 -0.22 -7.00 3.70
C CYS A 227 -0.01 -8.32 4.43
N GLU A 228 -0.91 -8.68 5.35
CA GLU A 228 -0.82 -9.92 6.14
C GLU A 228 -2.04 -10.83 6.02
N SER A 229 -1.88 -12.10 6.33
CA SER A 229 -2.99 -13.05 6.56
C SER A 229 -3.97 -13.13 5.38
N SER A 230 -3.46 -13.54 4.21
CA SER A 230 -4.24 -13.67 2.97
C SER A 230 -4.93 -12.36 2.53
N SER A 231 -4.33 -11.22 2.89
CA SER A 231 -4.78 -9.90 2.42
C SER A 231 -4.18 -9.61 1.03
N ASP A 232 -4.86 -10.10 0.00
CA ASP A 232 -4.38 -10.07 -1.38
C ASP A 232 -4.72 -8.72 -2.05
N ALA A 233 -4.01 -7.66 -1.66
CA ALA A 233 -4.22 -6.30 -2.17
C ALA A 233 -3.83 -6.15 -3.66
N GLN A 234 -4.55 -5.27 -4.37
CA GLN A 234 -4.18 -4.81 -5.71
C GLN A 234 -3.42 -3.49 -5.61
N ILE A 235 -2.10 -3.53 -5.76
CA ILE A 235 -1.19 -2.38 -5.61
C ILE A 235 -0.71 -1.99 -7.01
N THR A 236 -1.33 -0.97 -7.61
CA THR A 236 -1.02 -0.61 -9.00
C THR A 236 -0.75 0.87 -9.23
N ASN A 237 0.24 1.18 -10.08
CA ASN A 237 0.54 2.56 -10.52
C ASN A 237 0.75 3.56 -9.36
N ASN A 238 1.29 3.11 -8.24
CA ASN A 238 1.61 3.96 -7.10
C ASN A 238 3.04 4.47 -7.16
N THR A 239 3.29 5.59 -6.48
CA THR A 239 4.64 6.04 -6.12
C THR A 239 4.86 5.75 -4.64
N ILE A 240 5.70 4.77 -4.33
CA ILE A 240 6.06 4.33 -2.98
C ILE A 240 7.51 4.73 -2.78
N THR A 241 7.79 5.73 -1.94
CA THR A 241 9.15 6.26 -1.86
C THR A 241 9.57 6.83 -0.51
N GLY A 242 10.84 6.62 -0.13
CA GLY A 242 11.38 7.20 1.10
C GLY A 242 10.80 6.58 2.37
N ASN A 243 10.11 5.44 2.26
CA ASN A 243 9.53 4.77 3.41
C ASN A 243 10.60 3.92 4.11
N SER A 244 10.48 3.80 5.43
CA SER A 244 11.44 3.07 6.25
C SER A 244 10.76 1.99 7.07
N ALA A 245 11.31 0.79 7.03
CA ALA A 245 11.07 -0.25 8.02
C ALA A 245 12.32 -0.40 8.90
N TYR A 246 12.15 -0.72 10.18
CA TYR A 246 13.28 -1.10 11.01
C TYR A 246 13.75 -2.53 10.70
N TRP A 247 12.83 -3.43 10.33
CA TRP A 247 13.12 -4.83 10.01
C TRP A 247 12.91 -5.08 8.51
N ASP A 248 11.66 -5.30 8.09
CA ASP A 248 11.38 -5.87 6.77
C ASP A 248 10.45 -4.98 5.94
N GLY A 249 10.76 -4.86 4.64
CA GLY A 249 9.90 -4.21 3.66
C GLY A 249 9.76 -2.71 3.88
N GLY A 250 10.79 -1.93 3.55
CA GLY A 250 10.75 -0.48 3.64
C GLY A 250 9.60 0.11 2.84
N GLY A 251 9.50 -0.26 1.56
CA GLY A 251 8.40 0.10 0.68
C GLY A 251 7.17 -0.76 0.92
N ILE A 252 7.28 -2.07 0.64
CA ILE A 252 6.18 -3.04 0.74
C ILE A 252 6.63 -4.29 1.48
N TYR A 253 5.84 -4.74 2.44
CA TYR A 253 5.99 -6.06 3.06
C TYR A 253 4.73 -6.91 2.88
N CYS A 254 4.90 -8.12 2.36
CA CYS A 254 3.86 -9.14 2.19
C CYS A 254 4.17 -10.32 3.10
N ASP A 255 3.27 -10.64 4.01
CA ASP A 255 3.43 -11.67 5.03
C ASP A 255 2.27 -12.68 4.94
N TRP A 256 2.56 -13.88 4.44
CA TRP A 256 1.56 -14.92 4.11
C TRP A 256 0.37 -14.37 3.30
N SER A 257 0.67 -13.53 2.31
CA SER A 257 -0.30 -12.90 1.41
C SER A 257 0.17 -12.93 -0.04
N ASN A 258 -0.76 -12.77 -0.98
CA ASN A 258 -0.51 -12.85 -2.42
C ASN A 258 -0.88 -11.55 -3.16
N PRO A 259 -0.40 -10.37 -2.73
CA PRO A 259 -0.72 -9.13 -3.42
C PRO A 259 -0.25 -9.12 -4.88
N THR A 260 -0.99 -8.37 -5.69
CA THR A 260 -0.63 -8.07 -7.08
C THR A 260 0.00 -6.68 -7.13
N ILE A 261 1.30 -6.62 -7.43
CA ILE A 261 2.12 -5.42 -7.42
C ILE A 261 2.51 -5.09 -8.87
N ILE A 262 1.81 -4.14 -9.49
CA ILE A 262 1.95 -3.86 -10.93
C ILE A 262 2.18 -2.38 -11.24
N GLY A 263 3.20 -2.08 -12.05
CA GLY A 263 3.38 -0.74 -12.62
C GLY A 263 3.72 0.35 -11.57
N ASN A 264 4.20 -0.04 -10.40
CA ASN A 264 4.56 0.91 -9.34
C ASN A 264 5.98 1.45 -9.53
N THR A 265 6.23 2.64 -8.99
CA THR A 265 7.58 3.15 -8.71
C THR A 265 7.85 2.98 -7.23
N ILE A 266 8.84 2.15 -6.88
CA ILE A 266 9.24 1.81 -5.50
C ILE A 266 10.68 2.24 -5.33
N SER A 267 10.93 3.30 -4.57
CA SER A 267 12.27 3.92 -4.59
C SER A 267 12.70 4.64 -3.34
N SER A 268 14.00 4.60 -3.04
CA SER A 268 14.57 5.25 -1.87
C SER A 268 13.98 4.77 -0.55
N ASP A 269 13.41 3.57 -0.53
CA ASP A 269 12.94 2.92 0.67
C ASP A 269 14.12 2.22 1.39
N THR A 270 14.03 2.11 2.72
CA THR A 270 15.09 1.56 3.57
C THR A 270 14.55 0.52 4.55
N ALA A 271 15.31 -0.56 4.77
CA ALA A 271 15.00 -1.59 5.75
C ALA A 271 16.25 -2.33 6.22
N GLU A 272 16.13 -3.22 7.19
CA GLU A 272 17.17 -4.23 7.44
C GLU A 272 17.16 -5.29 6.36
N TYR A 273 15.98 -5.76 5.94
CA TYR A 273 15.80 -6.72 4.86
C TYR A 273 14.72 -6.25 3.86
N GLY A 274 14.94 -6.49 2.57
CA GLY A 274 13.93 -6.24 1.53
C GLY A 274 13.49 -4.79 1.47
N ALA A 275 14.42 -3.86 1.28
CA ALA A 275 14.13 -2.43 1.42
C ALA A 275 13.04 -1.94 0.46
N GLY A 276 13.04 -2.37 -0.80
CA GLY A 276 11.94 -2.10 -1.73
C GLY A 276 10.71 -2.97 -1.43
N ILE A 277 10.84 -4.28 -1.65
CA ILE A 277 9.78 -5.27 -1.45
C ILE A 277 10.33 -6.44 -0.64
N TYR A 278 9.63 -6.83 0.41
CA TYR A 278 9.85 -8.10 1.11
C TYR A 278 8.61 -8.98 0.98
N CYS A 279 8.78 -10.25 0.62
CA CYS A 279 7.73 -11.25 0.62
C CYS A 279 8.14 -12.42 1.52
N ASP A 280 7.46 -12.58 2.66
CA ASP A 280 7.52 -13.75 3.53
C ASP A 280 6.31 -14.67 3.24
N GLY A 281 6.54 -15.77 2.55
CA GLY A 281 5.47 -16.66 2.13
C GLY A 281 4.53 -16.06 1.07
N GLY A 282 3.62 -16.89 0.57
CA GLY A 282 2.69 -16.52 -0.48
C GLY A 282 3.31 -16.43 -1.89
N SER A 283 2.46 -16.24 -2.90
CA SER A 283 2.81 -16.19 -4.33
C SER A 283 2.49 -14.81 -4.91
N SER A 284 3.18 -13.78 -4.42
CA SER A 284 3.01 -12.41 -4.91
C SER A 284 3.34 -12.30 -6.41
N THR A 285 2.55 -11.49 -7.13
CA THR A 285 2.82 -11.17 -8.54
C THR A 285 3.43 -9.78 -8.63
N ILE A 286 4.70 -9.70 -9.00
CA ILE A 286 5.48 -8.45 -9.09
C ILE A 286 5.80 -8.21 -10.56
N THR A 287 5.02 -7.35 -11.24
CA THR A 287 5.14 -7.16 -12.69
C THR A 287 5.24 -5.70 -13.14
N GLY A 288 6.18 -5.40 -14.01
CA GLY A 288 6.23 -4.08 -14.68
C GLY A 288 6.56 -2.91 -13.74
N ASN A 289 7.15 -3.16 -12.57
CA ASN A 289 7.51 -2.13 -11.60
C ASN A 289 8.89 -1.52 -11.90
N THR A 290 9.09 -0.28 -11.46
CA THR A 290 10.41 0.35 -11.35
C THR A 290 10.82 0.33 -9.89
N ILE A 291 11.84 -0.45 -9.54
CA ILE A 291 12.34 -0.65 -8.17
C ILE A 291 13.75 -0.10 -8.12
N SER A 292 13.97 1.03 -7.45
CA SER A 292 15.26 1.72 -7.55
C SER A 292 15.74 2.49 -6.34
N ASN A 293 17.06 2.53 -6.15
CA ASN A 293 17.69 3.28 -5.06
C ASN A 293 17.22 2.86 -3.66
N ASN A 294 16.70 1.64 -3.51
CA ASN A 294 16.33 1.08 -2.21
C ASN A 294 17.57 0.49 -1.53
N SER A 295 17.65 0.63 -0.21
CA SER A 295 18.84 0.25 0.54
C SER A 295 18.49 -0.61 1.76
N ALA A 296 18.91 -1.87 1.72
CA ALA A 296 18.84 -2.79 2.84
C ALA A 296 20.16 -2.76 3.63
N TYR A 297 20.08 -2.77 4.96
CA TYR A 297 21.28 -2.87 5.79
C TYR A 297 21.91 -4.27 5.73
N TRP A 298 21.08 -5.33 5.73
CA TRP A 298 21.53 -6.71 5.59
C TRP A 298 21.31 -7.20 4.17
N ASP A 299 20.11 -7.63 3.80
CA ASP A 299 19.90 -8.39 2.56
C ASP A 299 18.73 -7.86 1.72
N GLY A 300 18.85 -8.01 0.40
CA GLY A 300 17.78 -7.70 -0.55
C GLY A 300 17.48 -6.21 -0.67
N GLY A 301 18.34 -5.49 -1.39
CA GLY A 301 18.14 -4.04 -1.59
C GLY A 301 16.85 -3.75 -2.32
N GLY A 302 16.61 -4.43 -3.45
CA GLY A 302 15.39 -4.29 -4.24
C GLY A 302 14.24 -5.16 -3.75
N ILE A 303 14.39 -6.48 -3.91
CA ILE A 303 13.35 -7.47 -3.60
C ILE A 303 13.94 -8.61 -2.76
N VAL A 304 13.25 -9.02 -1.70
CA VAL A 304 13.46 -10.31 -1.03
C VAL A 304 12.25 -11.20 -1.26
N ILE A 305 12.51 -12.43 -1.68
CA ILE A 305 11.56 -13.54 -1.58
C ILE A 305 12.09 -14.54 -0.56
N TYR A 306 11.31 -14.78 0.48
CA TYR A 306 11.58 -15.73 1.53
C TYR A 306 10.37 -16.66 1.65
N ALA A 307 10.44 -17.89 1.14
CA ALA A 307 9.31 -18.80 1.26
C ALA A 307 9.69 -20.25 0.92
N ASP A 308 9.27 -21.21 1.73
CA ASP A 308 9.38 -22.63 1.38
C ASP A 308 8.43 -22.99 0.21
N TYR A 309 7.18 -22.52 0.16
CA TYR A 309 6.19 -22.67 -0.95
C TYR A 309 4.96 -21.76 -0.67
N PRO A 310 4.22 -21.17 -1.63
CA PRO A 310 4.35 -21.14 -3.10
C PRO A 310 5.29 -20.04 -3.64
N SER A 311 5.49 -20.01 -4.97
CA SER A 311 6.50 -19.19 -5.64
C SER A 311 6.00 -17.84 -6.14
N ALA A 312 6.79 -16.79 -5.93
CA ALA A 312 6.52 -15.46 -6.47
C ALA A 312 6.77 -15.41 -8.00
N GLN A 313 6.05 -14.52 -8.68
CA GLN A 313 6.25 -14.24 -10.11
C GLN A 313 6.82 -12.83 -10.28
N ILE A 314 8.09 -12.73 -10.66
CA ILE A 314 8.81 -11.47 -10.84
C ILE A 314 9.06 -11.28 -12.33
N THR A 315 8.25 -10.43 -13.00
CA THR A 315 8.35 -10.27 -14.46
C THR A 315 8.34 -8.85 -14.97
N TYR A 316 9.09 -8.57 -16.04
CA TYR A 316 9.09 -7.26 -16.71
C TYR A 316 9.42 -6.06 -15.80
N ASN A 317 10.08 -6.27 -14.67
CA ASN A 317 10.48 -5.19 -13.77
C ASN A 317 11.80 -4.54 -14.22
N THR A 318 11.98 -3.27 -13.87
CA THR A 318 13.26 -2.57 -13.91
C THR A 318 13.77 -2.41 -12.48
N ILE A 319 14.84 -3.12 -12.13
CA ILE A 319 15.40 -3.18 -10.77
C ILE A 319 16.80 -2.56 -10.84
N THR A 320 16.96 -1.33 -10.36
CA THR A 320 18.18 -0.56 -10.60
C THR A 320 18.71 0.22 -9.41
N ASN A 321 20.04 0.27 -9.24
CA ASN A 321 20.69 1.05 -8.18
C ASN A 321 20.24 0.68 -6.76
N ASN A 322 19.76 -0.54 -6.53
CA ASN A 322 19.44 -0.99 -5.18
C ASN A 322 20.70 -1.56 -4.52
N SER A 323 20.79 -1.41 -3.20
CA SER A 323 21.95 -1.85 -2.43
C SER A 323 21.58 -2.69 -1.21
N ALA A 324 22.36 -3.72 -0.94
CA ALA A 324 22.31 -4.50 0.29
C ALA A 324 23.70 -4.56 0.93
N GLY A 325 23.78 -4.65 2.26
CA GLY A 325 25.07 -4.81 2.94
C GLY A 325 25.70 -6.18 2.73
N TYR A 326 24.89 -7.22 2.52
CA TYR A 326 25.31 -8.62 2.46
C TYR A 326 24.88 -9.26 1.15
N ASN A 327 23.65 -9.74 1.01
CA ASN A 327 23.24 -10.54 -0.14
C ASN A 327 22.16 -9.86 -1.00
N GLY A 328 22.20 -10.07 -2.31
CA GLY A 328 21.12 -9.72 -3.23
C GLY A 328 20.87 -8.22 -3.36
N GLY A 329 21.79 -7.48 -4.01
CA GLY A 329 21.60 -6.03 -4.20
C GLY A 329 20.29 -5.72 -4.92
N GLY A 330 20.01 -6.44 -6.02
CA GLY A 330 18.76 -6.34 -6.76
C GLY A 330 17.67 -7.25 -6.21
N ILE A 331 17.88 -8.57 -6.28
CA ILE A 331 16.92 -9.59 -5.85
C ILE A 331 17.62 -10.62 -4.97
N LEU A 332 16.95 -11.03 -3.89
CA LEU A 332 17.31 -12.14 -3.02
C LEU A 332 16.22 -13.21 -3.06
N CYS A 333 16.64 -14.46 -3.20
CA CYS A 333 15.81 -15.66 -3.24
C CYS A 333 16.28 -16.65 -2.17
N TRP A 334 15.47 -16.84 -1.12
CA TRP A 334 15.75 -17.74 0.01
C TRP A 334 14.74 -18.87 0.08
N TRP A 335 15.26 -20.10 -0.05
CA TRP A 335 14.51 -21.37 0.06
C TRP A 335 13.28 -21.47 -0.85
N ASP A 336 13.24 -20.67 -1.92
CA ASP A 336 12.07 -20.51 -2.76
C ASP A 336 12.19 -21.19 -4.14
N SER A 337 11.12 -21.12 -4.91
CA SER A 337 11.03 -21.62 -6.30
C SER A 337 10.49 -20.57 -7.27
N SER A 338 10.78 -19.29 -7.02
CA SER A 338 10.23 -18.15 -7.77
C SER A 338 10.67 -18.11 -9.23
N SER A 339 9.80 -17.54 -10.06
CA SER A 339 10.08 -17.29 -11.46
C SER A 339 10.54 -15.84 -11.63
N ILE A 340 11.78 -15.67 -12.07
CA ILE A 340 12.40 -14.39 -12.39
C ILE A 340 12.56 -14.31 -13.90
N ASN A 341 11.68 -13.56 -14.57
CA ASN A 341 11.55 -13.62 -16.02
C ASN A 341 11.42 -12.26 -16.71
N HIS A 342 12.14 -12.02 -17.80
CA HIS A 342 12.06 -10.77 -18.59
C HIS A 342 12.34 -9.47 -17.80
N ASN A 343 13.09 -9.53 -16.71
CA ASN A 343 13.45 -8.34 -15.93
C ASN A 343 14.71 -7.67 -16.48
N THR A 344 14.84 -6.37 -16.20
CA THR A 344 16.09 -5.61 -16.35
C THR A 344 16.65 -5.30 -14.97
N ILE A 345 17.79 -5.90 -14.62
CA ILE A 345 18.42 -5.85 -13.31
C ILE A 345 19.80 -5.20 -13.50
N THR A 346 19.91 -3.92 -13.13
CA THR A 346 21.06 -3.09 -13.50
C THR A 346 21.67 -2.31 -12.34
N SER A 347 23.00 -2.24 -12.27
CA SER A 347 23.67 -1.32 -11.33
C SER A 347 23.30 -1.51 -9.86
N ASN A 348 22.86 -2.70 -9.48
CA ASN A 348 22.63 -3.05 -8.09
C ASN A 348 23.93 -3.52 -7.43
N SER A 349 24.03 -3.39 -6.11
CA SER A 349 25.26 -3.71 -5.37
C SER A 349 25.01 -4.45 -4.06
N SER A 350 25.84 -5.45 -3.75
CA SER A 350 25.87 -6.14 -2.46
C SER A 350 27.26 -6.73 -2.18
N ASN A 351 27.46 -7.43 -1.06
CA ASN A 351 28.67 -8.25 -0.91
C ASN A 351 28.60 -9.47 -1.84
N ASP A 352 27.47 -10.16 -1.87
CA ASP A 352 27.26 -11.34 -2.70
C ASP A 352 25.98 -11.21 -3.53
N GLY A 353 26.05 -11.59 -4.81
CA GLY A 353 24.89 -11.53 -5.70
C GLY A 353 24.44 -10.10 -5.98
N GLY A 354 25.31 -9.27 -6.58
CA GLY A 354 25.04 -7.85 -6.81
C GLY A 354 23.71 -7.63 -7.54
N GLY A 355 23.46 -8.41 -8.59
CA GLY A 355 22.18 -8.47 -9.27
C GLY A 355 21.17 -9.38 -8.57
N ILE A 356 21.47 -10.67 -8.50
CA ILE A 356 20.61 -11.71 -7.92
C ILE A 356 21.44 -12.60 -6.97
N PHE A 357 20.92 -12.88 -5.79
CA PHE A 357 21.43 -13.91 -4.89
C PHE A 357 20.38 -14.99 -4.67
N CYS A 358 20.78 -16.25 -4.79
CA CYS A 358 19.93 -17.42 -4.62
C CYS A 358 20.56 -18.34 -3.59
N ASP A 359 19.83 -18.71 -2.54
CA ASP A 359 20.33 -19.56 -1.48
C ASP A 359 19.32 -20.60 -1.02
N GLY A 360 19.72 -21.87 -1.10
CA GLY A 360 18.83 -23.02 -0.93
C GLY A 360 17.61 -23.02 -1.85
N SER A 361 17.64 -22.29 -2.97
CA SER A 361 16.48 -22.04 -3.82
C SER A 361 16.53 -22.85 -5.13
N SER A 362 15.37 -22.99 -5.75
CA SER A 362 15.16 -23.61 -7.07
C SER A 362 14.58 -22.61 -8.07
N ALA A 363 14.97 -21.33 -7.93
CA ALA A 363 14.47 -20.23 -8.73
C ALA A 363 14.68 -20.45 -10.24
N ILE A 364 13.70 -20.04 -11.04
CA ILE A 364 13.76 -20.10 -12.50
C ILE A 364 14.13 -18.70 -13.02
N ILE A 365 15.41 -18.52 -13.36
CA ILE A 365 15.99 -17.25 -13.82
C ILE A 365 16.13 -17.29 -15.34
N ILE A 366 15.17 -16.72 -16.05
CA ILE A 366 15.13 -16.81 -17.52
C ILE A 366 14.88 -15.50 -18.24
N SER A 367 15.51 -15.33 -19.41
CA SER A 367 15.26 -14.18 -20.31
C SER A 367 15.48 -12.80 -19.66
N ASN A 368 16.31 -12.70 -18.62
CA ASN A 368 16.60 -11.44 -17.95
C ASN A 368 17.80 -10.72 -18.57
N LYS A 369 17.85 -9.40 -18.38
CA LYS A 369 19.04 -8.57 -18.61
C LYS A 369 19.66 -8.25 -17.26
N ILE A 370 20.79 -8.88 -16.93
CA ILE A 370 21.51 -8.71 -15.67
C ILE A 370 22.83 -8.01 -15.99
N ILE A 371 22.85 -6.69 -15.83
CA ILE A 371 23.88 -5.84 -16.45
C ILE A 371 24.50 -4.89 -15.43
N SER A 372 25.83 -4.85 -15.38
CA SER A 372 26.57 -3.85 -14.59
C SER A 372 26.23 -3.83 -13.10
N ASN A 373 25.89 -4.98 -12.53
CA ASN A 373 25.77 -5.14 -11.09
C ASN A 373 27.14 -5.44 -10.46
N THR A 374 27.28 -5.13 -9.17
CA THR A 374 28.56 -5.19 -8.45
C THR A 374 28.43 -6.01 -7.17
N ALA A 375 29.33 -6.96 -6.98
CA ALA A 375 29.49 -7.69 -5.73
C ALA A 375 30.85 -7.36 -5.10
N TYR A 376 30.92 -7.04 -3.81
CA TYR A 376 32.21 -6.83 -3.11
C TYR A 376 32.90 -8.14 -2.71
N GLN A 377 32.24 -9.27 -2.91
CA GLN A 377 32.79 -10.61 -2.73
C GLN A 377 32.51 -11.45 -3.98
N ASN A 378 31.34 -12.10 -4.12
CA ASN A 378 31.11 -13.06 -5.18
C ASN A 378 29.80 -12.86 -5.96
N GLY A 379 29.80 -13.24 -7.24
CA GLY A 379 28.57 -13.28 -8.04
C GLY A 379 28.06 -11.88 -8.41
N GLY A 380 28.84 -11.09 -9.16
CA GLY A 380 28.46 -9.73 -9.52
C GLY A 380 27.08 -9.67 -10.17
N GLY A 381 26.82 -10.55 -11.13
CA GLY A 381 25.52 -10.74 -11.75
C GLY A 381 24.60 -11.65 -10.92
N ILE A 382 24.97 -12.92 -10.77
CA ILE A 382 24.22 -13.95 -10.05
C ILE A 382 25.14 -14.70 -9.09
N ASN A 383 24.69 -14.94 -7.86
CA ASN A 383 25.31 -15.88 -6.93
C ASN A 383 24.31 -16.98 -6.54
N CYS A 384 24.75 -18.25 -6.58
CA CYS A 384 23.96 -19.40 -6.15
C CYS A 384 24.67 -20.18 -5.03
N ASN A 385 23.97 -20.39 -3.90
CA ASN A 385 24.52 -20.98 -2.69
C ASN A 385 23.65 -22.11 -2.09
N TRP A 386 24.25 -22.90 -1.18
CA TRP A 386 23.70 -24.00 -0.36
C TRP A 386 22.66 -24.89 -1.04
N GLY A 387 23.10 -25.75 -1.96
CA GLY A 387 22.21 -26.76 -2.54
C GLY A 387 21.18 -26.19 -3.51
N THR A 388 21.41 -24.97 -4.01
CA THR A 388 20.57 -24.35 -5.02
C THR A 388 20.55 -25.21 -6.31
N ASP A 389 19.35 -25.40 -6.89
CA ASP A 389 19.11 -26.09 -8.16
C ASP A 389 18.35 -25.16 -9.13
N SER A 390 18.79 -23.91 -9.16
CA SER A 390 18.17 -22.86 -9.98
C SER A 390 18.38 -23.12 -11.48
N GLN A 391 17.39 -22.73 -12.28
CA GLN A 391 17.45 -22.82 -13.73
C GLN A 391 17.83 -21.47 -14.31
N ILE A 392 19.07 -21.32 -14.79
CA ILE A 392 19.59 -20.07 -15.34
C ILE A 392 19.71 -20.21 -16.86
N ARG A 393 18.73 -19.66 -17.60
CA ARG A 393 18.71 -19.81 -19.08
C ARG A 393 18.31 -18.58 -19.84
N PHE A 394 18.84 -18.43 -21.07
CA PHE A 394 18.45 -17.36 -22.00
C PHE A 394 18.67 -15.94 -21.46
N ASN A 395 19.51 -15.77 -20.43
CA ASN A 395 19.79 -14.46 -19.86
C ASN A 395 20.89 -13.76 -20.64
N THR A 396 20.89 -12.43 -20.59
CA THR A 396 22.03 -11.60 -20.96
C THR A 396 22.71 -11.13 -19.69
N ILE A 397 23.92 -11.64 -19.41
CA ILE A 397 24.70 -11.35 -18.20
C ILE A 397 25.97 -10.62 -18.63
N LYS A 398 25.98 -9.30 -18.45
CA LYS A 398 26.99 -8.44 -19.08
C LYS A 398 27.52 -7.35 -18.14
N GLY A 399 28.83 -7.15 -18.14
CA GLY A 399 29.41 -5.96 -17.49
C GLY A 399 29.34 -6.00 -15.97
N ASN A 400 28.98 -7.13 -15.37
CA ASN A 400 28.94 -7.29 -13.93
C ASN A 400 30.36 -7.50 -13.39
N SER A 401 30.57 -7.22 -12.11
CA SER A 401 31.88 -7.27 -11.45
C SER A 401 31.76 -7.87 -10.05
N ALA A 402 32.70 -8.73 -9.68
CA ALA A 402 32.90 -9.18 -8.31
C ALA A 402 34.37 -8.95 -7.90
N ASP A 403 34.63 -8.57 -6.64
CA ASP A 403 36.01 -8.37 -6.18
C ASP A 403 36.77 -9.69 -5.93
N ASN A 404 36.05 -10.80 -5.69
CA ASN A 404 36.64 -12.12 -5.45
C ASN A 404 36.37 -13.11 -6.60
N LEU A 405 35.15 -13.65 -6.73
CA LEU A 405 34.85 -14.72 -7.70
C LEU A 405 33.52 -14.53 -8.44
N GLY A 406 33.51 -14.96 -9.71
CA GLY A 406 32.31 -15.15 -10.51
C GLY A 406 31.57 -13.86 -10.84
N ASP A 407 32.22 -12.94 -11.54
CA ASP A 407 31.64 -11.65 -11.92
C ASP A 407 30.29 -11.77 -12.61
N GLY A 408 30.15 -12.75 -13.51
CA GLY A 408 28.90 -13.08 -14.16
C GLY A 408 28.00 -13.94 -13.27
N ILE A 409 28.42 -15.18 -13.06
CA ILE A 409 27.75 -16.18 -12.23
C ILE A 409 28.79 -16.82 -11.30
N TYR A 410 28.43 -16.98 -10.03
CA TYR A 410 29.18 -17.75 -9.05
C TYR A 410 28.30 -18.84 -8.43
N CYS A 411 28.85 -20.04 -8.24
CA CYS A 411 28.12 -21.16 -7.62
C CYS A 411 29.00 -21.88 -6.58
N GLU A 412 28.49 -22.11 -5.37
CA GLU A 412 29.25 -22.82 -4.32
C GLU A 412 28.40 -23.71 -3.41
N ASN A 413 29.05 -24.44 -2.50
CA ASN A 413 28.41 -25.24 -1.44
C ASN A 413 27.35 -26.26 -1.92
N ASN A 414 27.79 -27.19 -2.77
CA ASN A 414 26.97 -28.29 -3.33
C ASN A 414 25.77 -27.81 -4.16
N THR A 415 25.91 -26.67 -4.82
CA THR A 415 24.93 -26.08 -5.73
C THR A 415 25.15 -26.60 -7.15
N PHE A 416 24.07 -26.98 -7.84
CA PHE A 416 24.12 -27.59 -9.17
C PHE A 416 23.12 -26.94 -10.14
N PRO A 417 23.15 -25.60 -10.32
CA PRO A 417 22.16 -24.93 -11.14
C PRO A 417 22.34 -25.33 -12.60
N VAL A 418 21.22 -25.41 -13.32
CA VAL A 418 21.29 -25.66 -14.76
C VAL A 418 21.55 -24.35 -15.47
N VAL A 419 22.80 -24.16 -15.91
CA VAL A 419 23.26 -22.98 -16.66
C VAL A 419 23.43 -23.34 -18.13
N ASP A 420 22.46 -22.94 -18.97
CA ASP A 420 22.55 -23.14 -20.41
C ASP A 420 21.98 -21.97 -21.21
N SER A 421 22.37 -21.86 -22.48
CA SER A 421 21.77 -20.90 -23.42
C SER A 421 21.84 -19.43 -22.99
N ASN A 422 22.81 -19.05 -22.14
CA ASN A 422 23.00 -17.67 -21.68
C ASN A 422 24.05 -16.93 -22.52
N ASN A 423 23.83 -15.62 -22.71
CA ASN A 423 24.81 -14.71 -23.30
C ASN A 423 25.61 -14.03 -22.19
N ILE A 424 26.77 -14.60 -21.83
CA ILE A 424 27.63 -14.13 -20.74
C ILE A 424 28.90 -13.51 -21.33
N TYR A 425 29.08 -12.19 -21.23
CA TYR A 425 30.23 -11.51 -21.83
C TYR A 425 30.55 -10.18 -21.15
N ASN A 426 31.80 -9.74 -21.25
CA ASN A 426 32.31 -8.49 -20.68
C ASN A 426 32.08 -8.33 -19.16
N ASN A 427 31.88 -9.43 -18.43
CA ASN A 427 32.08 -9.44 -16.98
C ASN A 427 33.61 -9.48 -16.74
N GLY A 428 34.12 -8.95 -15.63
CA GLY A 428 35.57 -8.78 -15.38
C GLY A 428 36.38 -10.08 -15.29
N TYR A 429 36.90 -10.44 -14.12
CA TYR A 429 37.71 -11.65 -13.90
C TYR A 429 36.83 -12.90 -13.71
N GLY A 430 36.42 -13.49 -14.82
CA GLY A 430 35.79 -14.81 -14.86
C GLY A 430 34.28 -14.75 -15.11
N ALA A 431 33.85 -15.40 -16.20
CA ALA A 431 32.44 -15.48 -16.56
C ALA A 431 31.66 -16.52 -15.74
N TYR A 432 32.36 -17.50 -15.15
CA TYR A 432 31.80 -18.66 -14.48
C TYR A 432 32.88 -19.31 -13.59
N ASN A 433 32.56 -19.63 -12.33
CA ASN A 433 33.32 -20.52 -11.46
C ASN A 433 32.38 -21.44 -10.69
#